data_AF-A0A9X1Z426-F1
#
_entry.id   AF-A0A9X1Z426-F1
#
_cell.length_a   1.000
_cell.length_b   1.000
_cell.length_c   1.000
_cell.angle_alpha   90.00
_cell.angle_beta   90.00
_cell.angle_gamma   90.00
#
_symmetry.space_group_name_H-M   'P 1'
#
loop_
_entity.id
_entity.type
_entity.pdbx_description
1 polymer ?
#
loop_
_entity_poly.entity_id
_entity_poly.type
_entity_poly.pdbx_seq_one_letter_code
_entity_poly.pdbx_strand_id
1 'polypeptide(L)'
;MDIAEYFKYWGKAKKTLEQTSVDYHLLPYHCLDVAAVVDVWLTESRTLLKQIALQINCSESEAKAIVLFYVLLHDLGKFDARFQNFVKAIRVQLQGDEFEVESEKYDHGSYGYLHFIRSYGHNEAMKAVAGHHGYCDTSIDRNLTEPDADEELIELDKKARKEWVEFCLDWAGLIAIPGGCNRFCVTAI
;
A
#
# COMPACT_ATOMS: atom_id res chain seq x y z
N MET A 1 17.14 -2.55 -18.08
CA MET A 1 15.94 -3.03 -17.38
C MET A 1 15.53 -1.87 -16.51
N ASP A 2 14.45 -1.20 -16.87
CA ASP A 2 13.99 -0.05 -16.11
C ASP A 2 13.51 -0.53 -14.74
N ILE A 3 13.87 0.19 -13.69
CA ILE A 3 13.46 -0.10 -12.32
C ILE A 3 11.98 0.31 -12.18
N ALA A 4 11.17 -0.52 -11.52
CA ALA A 4 9.75 -0.22 -11.28
C ALA A 4 9.58 1.10 -10.50
N GLU A 5 8.52 1.85 -10.78
CA GLU A 5 8.32 3.21 -10.28
C GLU A 5 8.10 3.24 -8.77
N TYR A 6 7.56 2.17 -8.18
CA TYR A 6 7.36 2.07 -6.74
C TYR A 6 8.67 2.12 -5.93
N PHE A 7 9.84 1.94 -6.55
CA PHE A 7 11.14 2.16 -5.90
C PHE A 7 11.52 3.65 -5.73
N LYS A 8 10.75 4.58 -6.30
CA LYS A 8 10.93 6.03 -6.12
C LYS A 8 10.21 6.61 -4.89
N TYR A 9 9.78 5.75 -3.96
CA TYR A 9 8.97 6.15 -2.81
C TYR A 9 9.63 5.73 -1.49
N TRP A 10 9.64 6.62 -0.51
CA TRP A 10 10.10 6.32 0.84
C TRP A 10 8.92 5.96 1.77
N GLY A 11 9.16 5.02 2.69
CA GLY A 11 8.19 4.57 3.70
C GLY A 11 8.52 5.04 5.12
N LYS A 12 9.82 5.21 5.43
CA LYS A 12 10.32 5.80 6.67
C LYS A 12 11.46 6.78 6.37
N ALA A 13 11.51 7.86 7.15
CA ALA A 13 12.59 8.85 7.11
C ALA A 13 13.08 9.10 8.53
N LYS A 14 14.40 9.21 8.70
CA LYS A 14 15.00 9.59 9.98
C LYS A 14 14.89 11.11 10.15
N LYS A 15 14.37 11.54 11.29
CA LYS A 15 14.39 12.96 11.66
C LYS A 15 15.77 13.29 12.22
N THR A 16 16.69 13.74 11.39
CA THR A 16 17.97 14.29 11.86
C THR A 16 17.90 15.82 11.85
N LEU A 17 18.27 16.46 12.96
CA LEU A 17 18.31 17.93 13.09
C LEU A 17 19.46 18.56 12.28
N GLU A 18 20.44 17.75 11.86
CA GLU A 18 21.61 18.16 11.08
C GLU A 18 21.51 17.53 9.68
N GLN A 19 21.41 18.39 8.66
CA GLN A 19 21.01 18.09 7.28
C GLN A 19 22.09 17.42 6.41
N THR A 20 23.06 16.70 6.99
CA THR A 20 24.21 16.21 6.22
C THR A 20 23.95 14.88 5.50
N SER A 21 23.00 14.07 5.96
CA SER A 21 22.44 12.93 5.19
C SER A 21 20.98 12.70 5.54
N VAL A 22 20.16 12.44 4.52
CA VAL A 22 18.76 12.08 4.72
C VAL A 22 18.62 10.57 4.68
N ASP A 23 18.73 9.93 5.85
CA ASP A 23 18.55 8.48 5.97
C ASP A 23 17.06 8.14 5.77
N TYR A 24 16.76 7.28 4.80
CA TYR A 24 15.40 6.80 4.54
C TYR A 24 15.37 5.32 4.21
N HIS A 25 14.17 4.73 4.36
CA HIS A 25 13.88 3.36 3.99
C HIS A 25 12.80 3.36 2.92
N LEU A 26 13.05 2.66 1.81
CA LEU A 26 12.12 2.61 0.68
C LEU A 26 10.80 1.96 1.10
N LEU A 27 9.71 2.49 0.55
CA LEU A 27 8.36 2.04 0.80
C LEU A 27 8.14 0.55 0.49
N PRO A 28 8.54 0.00 -0.67
CA PRO A 28 8.39 -1.44 -0.94
C PRO A 28 9.09 -2.32 0.10
N TYR A 29 10.27 -1.92 0.58
CA TYR A 29 10.98 -2.65 1.63
C TYR A 29 10.27 -2.55 2.97
N HIS A 30 9.73 -1.39 3.32
CA HIS A 30 8.94 -1.24 4.54
C HIS A 30 7.74 -2.20 4.54
N CYS A 31 7.02 -2.28 3.42
CA CYS A 31 5.86 -3.17 3.30
C CYS A 31 6.28 -4.64 3.40
N LEU A 32 7.39 -5.03 2.76
CA LEU A 32 7.94 -6.39 2.85
C LEU A 32 8.38 -6.76 4.27
N ASP A 33 8.98 -5.83 5.02
CA ASP A 33 9.37 -6.04 6.42
C ASP A 33 8.14 -6.38 7.28
N VAL A 34 7.05 -5.61 7.12
CA VAL A 34 5.79 -5.86 7.85
C VAL A 34 5.17 -7.18 7.43
N ALA A 35 5.18 -7.51 6.13
CA ALA A 35 4.69 -8.79 5.63
C ALA A 35 5.51 -9.97 6.20
N ALA A 36 6.83 -9.85 6.31
CA ALA A 36 7.69 -10.87 6.91
C ALA A 36 7.34 -11.11 8.39
N VAL A 37 7.07 -10.05 9.16
CA VAL A 37 6.60 -10.17 10.55
C VAL A 37 5.28 -10.91 10.63
N VAL A 38 4.32 -10.59 9.74
CA VAL A 38 3.01 -11.25 9.71
C VAL A 38 3.12 -12.71 9.28
N ASP A 39 3.99 -13.04 8.32
CA ASP A 39 4.19 -14.42 7.87
C ASP A 39 4.70 -15.31 9.01
N VAL A 40 5.68 -14.84 9.78
CA VAL A 40 6.16 -15.53 10.99
C VAL A 40 5.04 -15.64 12.02
N TRP A 41 4.30 -14.56 12.28
CA TRP A 41 3.23 -14.58 13.27
C TRP A 41 2.11 -15.57 12.94
N LEU A 42 1.67 -15.63 11.68
CA LEU A 42 0.66 -16.59 11.22
C LEU A 42 1.18 -18.03 11.23
N THR A 43 2.46 -18.24 10.91
CA THR A 43 3.10 -19.56 10.92
C THR A 43 3.21 -20.12 12.34
N GLU A 44 3.58 -19.28 13.30
CA GLU A 44 3.68 -19.67 14.72
C GLU A 44 2.30 -19.79 15.40
N SER A 45 1.32 -19.00 14.96
CA SER A 45 -0.05 -19.03 15.50
C SER A 45 -1.00 -19.87 14.64
N ARG A 46 -0.79 -21.20 14.64
CA ARG A 46 -1.61 -22.13 13.84
C ARG A 46 -3.12 -22.01 14.09
N THR A 47 -3.52 -21.74 15.35
CA THR A 47 -4.92 -21.54 15.69
C THR A 47 -5.51 -20.32 14.98
N LEU A 48 -4.78 -19.20 14.94
CA LEU A 48 -5.25 -17.98 14.28
C LEU A 48 -5.42 -18.20 12.77
N LEU A 49 -4.40 -18.75 12.12
CA LEU A 49 -4.46 -18.99 10.67
C LEU A 49 -5.61 -19.94 10.31
N LYS A 50 -5.80 -21.01 11.09
CA LYS A 50 -6.92 -21.94 10.91
C LYS A 50 -8.28 -21.25 11.08
N GLN A 51 -8.42 -20.36 12.07
CA GLN A 51 -9.67 -19.62 12.26
C GLN A 51 -9.94 -18.65 11.10
N ILE A 52 -8.91 -17.94 10.62
CA ILE A 52 -9.03 -17.07 9.45
C ILE A 52 -9.48 -17.89 8.25
N ALA A 53 -8.78 -18.99 7.94
CA ALA A 53 -9.09 -19.87 6.81
C ALA A 53 -10.53 -20.41 6.85
N LEU A 54 -11.02 -20.78 8.05
CA LEU A 54 -12.41 -21.19 8.25
C LEU A 54 -13.39 -20.04 7.99
N GLN A 55 -13.10 -18.83 8.44
CA GLN A 55 -13.99 -17.66 8.28
C GLN A 55 -14.13 -17.22 6.82
N ILE A 56 -13.04 -17.27 6.06
CA ILE A 56 -13.05 -16.88 4.64
C ILE A 56 -13.23 -18.08 3.69
N ASN A 57 -13.45 -19.28 4.25
CA ASN A 57 -13.76 -20.53 3.54
C ASN A 57 -12.74 -20.90 2.46
N CYS A 58 -11.47 -20.94 2.83
CA CYS A 58 -10.38 -21.34 1.95
C CYS A 58 -9.34 -22.21 2.68
N SER A 59 -8.28 -22.61 1.99
CA SER A 59 -7.16 -23.33 2.62
C SER A 59 -6.33 -22.40 3.53
N GLU A 60 -5.59 -22.96 4.50
CA GLU A 60 -4.68 -22.16 5.35
C GLU A 60 -3.59 -21.45 4.54
N SER A 61 -3.07 -22.08 3.47
CA SER A 61 -2.08 -21.45 2.58
C SER A 61 -2.67 -20.28 1.80
N GLU A 62 -3.88 -20.44 1.27
CA GLU A 62 -4.60 -19.37 0.57
C GLU A 62 -4.98 -18.23 1.53
N ALA A 63 -5.43 -18.56 2.74
CA ALA A 63 -5.73 -17.55 3.76
C ALA A 63 -4.50 -16.72 4.12
N LYS A 64 -3.35 -17.38 4.29
CA LYS A 64 -2.08 -16.70 4.54
C LYS A 64 -1.70 -15.77 3.38
N ALA A 65 -1.80 -16.25 2.13
CA ALA A 65 -1.53 -15.45 0.95
C ALA A 65 -2.43 -14.20 0.86
N ILE A 66 -3.74 -14.37 1.12
CA ILE A 66 -4.71 -13.27 1.16
C ILE A 66 -4.34 -12.24 2.24
N VAL A 67 -4.02 -12.69 3.46
CA VAL A 67 -3.64 -11.77 4.55
C VAL A 67 -2.36 -11.02 4.20
N LEU A 68 -1.33 -11.71 3.72
CA LEU A 68 -0.05 -11.08 3.36
C LEU A 68 -0.21 -10.08 2.22
N PHE A 69 -1.02 -10.40 1.21
CA PHE A 69 -1.37 -9.46 0.14
C PHE A 69 -1.92 -8.14 0.69
N TYR A 70 -2.92 -8.20 1.57
CA TYR A 70 -3.48 -6.97 2.13
C TYR A 70 -2.51 -6.25 3.07
N VAL A 71 -1.70 -6.96 3.84
CA VAL A 71 -0.67 -6.36 4.69
C VAL A 71 0.37 -5.59 3.85
N LEU A 72 0.76 -6.08 2.69
CA LEU A 72 1.66 -5.37 1.77
C LEU A 72 1.07 -4.04 1.26
N LEU A 73 -0.26 -3.90 1.28
CA LEU A 73 -0.97 -2.70 0.85
C LEU A 73 -1.30 -1.73 2.00
N HIS A 74 -0.95 -2.03 3.25
CA HIS A 74 -1.34 -1.20 4.41
C HIS A 74 -0.95 0.28 4.24
N ASP A 75 0.21 0.53 3.62
CA ASP A 75 0.78 1.85 3.39
C ASP A 75 0.60 2.33 1.93
N LEU A 76 -0.37 1.80 1.17
CA LEU A 76 -0.59 2.15 -0.24
C LEU A 76 -0.77 3.66 -0.47
N GLY A 77 -1.33 4.40 0.51
CA GLY A 77 -1.46 5.85 0.41
C GLY A 77 -0.14 6.62 0.49
N LYS A 78 0.99 5.98 0.81
CA LYS A 78 2.30 6.64 0.76
C LYS A 78 2.83 6.81 -0.66
N PHE A 79 2.27 6.09 -1.63
CA PHE A 79 2.48 6.34 -3.06
C PHE A 79 1.67 7.56 -3.52
N ASP A 80 1.93 8.72 -2.92
CA ASP A 80 1.23 9.98 -3.17
C ASP A 80 2.18 11.14 -2.89
N ALA A 81 2.25 12.08 -3.82
CA ALA A 81 3.11 13.26 -3.75
C ALA A 81 2.97 14.00 -2.42
N ARG A 82 1.76 14.08 -1.86
CA ARG A 82 1.47 14.79 -0.61
C ARG A 82 2.19 14.14 0.57
N PHE A 83 2.16 12.81 0.65
CA PHE A 83 2.90 12.08 1.67
C PHE A 83 4.40 12.21 1.44
N GLN A 84 4.87 12.01 0.21
CA GLN A 84 6.30 12.05 -0.09
C GLN A 84 6.90 13.44 0.22
N ASN A 85 6.12 14.51 0.04
CA ASN A 85 6.51 15.89 0.32
C ASN A 85 6.63 16.22 1.82
N PHE A 86 6.17 15.35 2.74
CA PHE A 86 6.46 15.50 4.19
C PHE A 86 7.95 15.57 4.47
N VAL A 87 8.79 14.98 3.62
CA VAL A 87 10.23 15.17 3.60
C VAL A 87 10.67 15.51 2.18
N LYS A 88 10.43 16.77 1.77
CA LYS A 88 10.75 17.28 0.42
C LYS A 88 12.15 16.92 -0.07
N ALA A 89 13.16 16.92 0.80
CA ALA A 89 14.52 16.54 0.42
C ALA A 89 14.61 15.09 -0.13
N ILE A 90 13.89 14.13 0.47
CA ILE A 90 13.83 12.75 -0.04
C ILE A 90 12.99 12.68 -1.30
N ARG A 91 11.84 13.37 -1.33
CA ARG A 91 10.98 13.47 -2.52
C ARG A 91 11.80 13.90 -3.73
N VAL A 92 12.54 15.00 -3.60
CA VAL A 92 13.42 15.55 -4.63
C VAL A 92 14.49 14.53 -5.04
N GLN A 93 15.13 13.88 -4.07
CA GLN A 93 16.15 12.88 -4.35
C GLN A 93 15.63 11.68 -5.14
N LEU A 94 14.39 11.23 -4.88
CA LEU A 94 13.81 10.04 -5.49
C LEU A 94 13.00 10.30 -6.76
N GLN A 95 12.35 11.47 -6.85
CA GLN A 95 11.36 11.79 -7.87
C GLN A 95 11.73 13.02 -8.71
N GLY A 96 12.72 13.83 -8.32
CA GLY A 96 13.16 15.01 -9.07
C GLY A 96 12.79 16.36 -8.43
N ASP A 97 13.57 17.40 -8.71
CA ASP A 97 13.38 18.77 -8.22
C ASP A 97 12.48 19.64 -9.12
N GLU A 98 12.15 19.15 -10.31
CA GLU A 98 11.27 19.80 -11.29
C GLU A 98 9.83 19.93 -10.81
N PHE A 99 9.39 19.05 -9.89
CA PHE A 99 8.00 18.99 -9.46
C PHE A 99 7.70 19.88 -8.25
N GLU A 100 6.62 20.66 -8.37
CA GLU A 100 6.03 21.42 -7.28
C GLU A 100 4.86 20.63 -6.66
N VAL A 101 4.75 20.69 -5.33
CA VAL A 101 3.72 19.99 -4.57
C VAL A 101 3.30 20.89 -3.43
N GLU A 102 2.03 21.28 -3.41
CA GLU A 102 1.49 22.04 -2.29
C GLU A 102 1.35 21.16 -1.05
N SER A 103 1.76 21.71 0.09
CA SER A 103 1.72 20.98 1.36
C SER A 103 0.31 20.99 1.93
N GLU A 104 -0.27 19.81 2.11
CA GLU A 104 -1.56 19.66 2.76
C GLU A 104 -1.58 18.54 3.81
N LYS A 105 -2.63 18.54 4.64
CA LYS A 105 -2.83 17.48 5.62
C LYS A 105 -3.21 16.20 4.87
N TYR A 106 -2.42 15.15 5.08
CA TYR A 106 -2.61 13.88 4.39
C TYR A 106 -2.60 12.71 5.38
N ASP A 107 -3.62 11.85 5.29
CA ASP A 107 -3.72 10.62 6.08
C ASP A 107 -3.55 9.41 5.16
N HIS A 108 -2.35 8.83 5.15
CA HIS A 108 -2.03 7.80 4.16
C HIS A 108 -2.80 6.49 4.35
N GLY A 109 -3.36 6.24 5.54
CA GLY A 109 -4.28 5.12 5.76
C GLY A 109 -5.56 5.31 4.95
N SER A 110 -6.32 6.37 5.25
CA SER A 110 -7.60 6.65 4.60
C SER A 110 -7.44 6.89 3.10
N TYR A 111 -6.44 7.67 2.68
CA TYR A 111 -6.18 7.89 1.26
C TYR A 111 -5.69 6.62 0.54
N GLY A 112 -4.98 5.72 1.22
CA GLY A 112 -4.61 4.40 0.68
C GLY A 112 -5.85 3.57 0.33
N TYR A 113 -6.87 3.57 1.20
CA TYR A 113 -8.16 2.95 0.89
C TYR A 113 -8.85 3.63 -0.30
N LEU A 114 -8.89 4.97 -0.32
CA LEU A 114 -9.55 5.72 -1.40
C LEU A 114 -8.92 5.47 -2.78
N HIS A 115 -7.59 5.49 -2.85
CA HIS A 115 -6.85 5.19 -4.08
C HIS A 115 -7.12 3.77 -4.56
N PHE A 116 -7.23 2.82 -3.63
CA PHE A 116 -7.57 1.44 -3.93
C PHE A 116 -8.98 1.32 -4.51
N ILE A 117 -10.00 1.86 -3.84
CA ILE A 117 -11.39 1.69 -4.30
C ILE A 117 -11.67 2.41 -5.63
N ARG A 118 -10.96 3.50 -5.92
CA ARG A 118 -11.02 4.18 -7.23
C ARG A 118 -10.62 3.24 -8.38
N SER A 119 -9.71 2.30 -8.12
CA SER A 119 -9.17 1.39 -9.14
C SER A 119 -9.83 0.00 -9.12
N TYR A 120 -10.18 -0.49 -7.93
CA TYR A 120 -10.54 -1.90 -7.71
C TYR A 120 -11.91 -2.11 -7.04
N GLY A 121 -12.60 -1.02 -6.70
CA GLY A 121 -13.88 -1.05 -5.97
C GLY A 121 -13.73 -1.29 -4.47
N HIS A 122 -14.86 -1.21 -3.76
CA HIS A 122 -14.90 -1.40 -2.31
C HIS A 122 -14.39 -2.78 -1.88
N ASN A 123 -13.63 -2.80 -0.79
CA ASN A 123 -13.05 -4.02 -0.23
C ASN A 123 -12.83 -3.89 1.28
N GLU A 124 -13.51 -4.75 2.06
CA GLU A 124 -13.46 -4.67 3.53
C GLU A 124 -12.09 -5.05 4.10
N ALA A 125 -11.35 -5.96 3.45
CA ALA A 125 -10.00 -6.31 3.89
C ALA A 125 -9.03 -5.14 3.66
N MET A 126 -9.12 -4.46 2.51
CA MET A 126 -8.37 -3.23 2.25
C MET A 126 -8.72 -2.13 3.26
N LYS A 127 -10.01 -1.95 3.56
CA LYS A 127 -10.46 -0.98 4.58
C LYS A 127 -9.85 -1.27 5.95
N ALA A 128 -9.80 -2.54 6.35
CA ALA A 128 -9.24 -2.96 7.62
C ALA A 128 -7.73 -2.62 7.73
N VAL A 129 -6.94 -2.89 6.69
CA VAL A 129 -5.49 -2.58 6.70
C VAL A 129 -5.20 -1.09 6.53
N ALA A 130 -6.03 -0.35 5.80
CA ALA A 130 -5.96 1.10 5.71
C ALA A 130 -6.19 1.78 7.07
N GLY A 131 -7.01 1.16 7.94
CA GLY A 131 -7.27 1.63 9.29
C GLY A 131 -6.14 1.39 10.31
N HIS A 132 -4.91 1.09 9.87
CA HIS A 132 -3.81 0.69 10.76
C HIS A 132 -3.34 1.79 11.74
N HIS A 133 -3.76 3.05 11.56
CA HIS A 133 -3.60 4.13 12.56
C HIS A 133 -4.78 4.25 13.55
N GLY A 134 -5.66 3.25 13.58
CA GLY A 134 -6.81 3.15 14.47
C GLY A 134 -8.14 3.61 13.85
N TYR A 135 -8.13 4.16 12.64
CA TYR A 135 -9.34 4.58 11.92
C TYR A 135 -9.07 4.67 10.40
N CYS A 136 -10.10 4.43 9.59
CA CYS A 136 -10.11 4.67 8.14
C CYS A 136 -11.32 5.56 7.82
N ASP A 137 -11.08 6.79 7.38
CA ASP A 137 -12.15 7.69 6.98
C ASP A 137 -12.72 7.27 5.62
N THR A 138 -13.96 6.77 5.61
CA THR A 138 -14.67 6.41 4.38
C THR A 138 -15.65 7.50 3.95
N SER A 139 -15.83 8.58 4.72
CA SER A 139 -16.72 9.68 4.36
C SER A 139 -16.18 10.52 3.21
N ILE A 140 -14.86 10.45 2.99
CA ILE A 140 -14.12 11.14 1.94
C ILE A 140 -14.15 10.45 0.56
N ASP A 141 -14.81 9.28 0.44
CA ASP A 141 -14.93 8.51 -0.81
C ASP A 141 -15.42 9.33 -2.01
N ARG A 142 -16.41 10.21 -1.80
CA ARG A 142 -16.97 11.06 -2.87
C ARG A 142 -16.15 12.30 -3.20
N ASN A 143 -15.12 12.59 -2.41
CA ASN A 143 -14.33 13.83 -2.46
C ASN A 143 -12.82 13.56 -2.56
N LEU A 144 -12.40 12.40 -3.07
CA LEU A 144 -10.98 12.14 -3.28
C LEU A 144 -10.41 13.15 -4.30
N THR A 145 -9.66 14.12 -3.79
CA THR A 145 -8.93 15.10 -4.59
C THR A 145 -7.56 14.53 -4.94
N GLU A 146 -7.17 14.78 -6.19
CA GLU A 146 -5.77 14.62 -6.59
C GLU A 146 -4.91 15.65 -5.86
N PRO A 147 -3.60 15.40 -5.68
CA PRO A 147 -2.67 16.41 -5.20
C PRO A 147 -2.75 17.68 -6.05
N ASP A 148 -2.54 18.84 -5.43
CA ASP A 148 -2.17 20.04 -6.17
C ASP A 148 -0.66 19.95 -6.47
N ALA A 149 -0.36 19.30 -7.60
CA ALA A 149 0.98 18.97 -8.08
C ALA A 149 0.98 18.82 -9.60
N ASP A 150 2.17 18.75 -10.19
CA ASP A 150 2.33 18.51 -11.63
C ASP A 150 1.67 17.20 -12.10
N GLU A 151 1.03 17.24 -13.27
CA GLU A 151 0.31 16.10 -13.84
C GLU A 151 1.20 14.87 -14.02
N GLU A 152 2.47 15.07 -14.40
CA GLU A 152 3.46 14.00 -14.56
C GLU A 152 3.75 13.26 -13.24
N LEU A 153 3.79 14.00 -12.12
CA LEU A 153 3.99 13.41 -10.80
C LEU A 153 2.75 12.64 -10.33
N ILE A 154 1.55 13.16 -10.63
CA ILE A 154 0.29 12.47 -10.33
C ILE A 154 0.19 11.16 -11.11
N GLU A 155 0.60 11.15 -12.39
CA GLU A 155 0.64 9.93 -13.21
C GLU A 155 1.72 8.94 -12.72
N LEU A 156 2.87 9.44 -12.25
CA LEU A 156 3.88 8.62 -11.59
C LEU A 156 3.31 7.92 -10.35
N ASP A 157 2.57 8.64 -9.51
CA ASP A 157 1.92 8.09 -8.32
C ASP A 157 0.90 7.00 -8.67
N LYS A 158 0.06 7.22 -9.68
CA LYS A 158 -0.91 6.23 -10.17
C LYS A 158 -0.20 4.99 -10.69
N LYS A 159 0.86 5.15 -11.48
CA LYS A 159 1.65 4.06 -12.03
C LYS A 159 2.33 3.25 -10.92
N ALA A 160 2.96 3.92 -9.94
CA ALA A 160 3.60 3.26 -8.81
C ALA A 160 2.62 2.45 -7.96
N ARG A 161 1.42 3.00 -7.66
CA ARG A 161 0.37 2.25 -6.96
C ARG A 161 -0.06 1.00 -7.73
N LYS A 162 -0.25 1.13 -9.04
CA LYS A 162 -0.64 0.00 -9.90
C LYS A 162 0.43 -1.09 -9.90
N GLU A 163 1.68 -0.72 -10.20
CA GLU A 163 2.80 -1.67 -10.22
C GLU A 163 3.02 -2.33 -8.86
N TRP A 164 2.82 -1.60 -7.76
CA TRP A 164 2.92 -2.17 -6.41
C TRP A 164 1.83 -3.21 -6.15
N VAL A 165 0.58 -2.94 -6.53
CA VAL A 165 -0.52 -3.91 -6.39
C VAL A 165 -0.27 -5.16 -7.24
N GLU A 166 0.20 -4.99 -8.48
CA GLU A 166 0.56 -6.10 -9.37
C GLU A 166 1.69 -6.94 -8.77
N PHE A 167 2.76 -6.31 -8.27
CA PHE A 167 3.83 -6.99 -7.56
C PHE A 167 3.30 -7.77 -6.35
N CYS A 168 2.40 -7.19 -5.55
CA CYS A 168 1.86 -7.86 -4.36
C CYS A 168 1.01 -9.08 -4.72
N LEU A 169 0.25 -9.04 -5.82
CA LEU A 169 -0.50 -10.19 -6.34
C LEU A 169 0.45 -11.32 -6.74
N ASP A 170 1.45 -11.02 -7.56
CA ASP A 170 2.45 -11.98 -8.01
C ASP A 170 3.24 -12.58 -6.84
N TRP A 171 3.68 -11.73 -5.90
CA TRP A 171 4.42 -12.12 -4.71
C TRP A 171 3.60 -13.05 -3.81
N ALA A 172 2.30 -12.80 -3.66
CA ALA A 172 1.39 -13.65 -2.88
C ALA A 172 0.91 -14.90 -3.64
N GLY A 173 1.23 -15.03 -4.95
CA GLY A 173 0.74 -16.11 -5.79
C GLY A 173 -0.77 -16.03 -6.06
N LEU A 174 -1.34 -14.83 -6.09
CA LEU A 174 -2.76 -14.57 -6.30
C LEU A 174 -3.01 -14.07 -7.73
N ILE A 175 -3.98 -14.66 -8.42
CA ILE A 175 -4.33 -14.29 -9.80
C ILE A 175 -5.28 -13.08 -9.88
N ALA A 176 -5.88 -12.69 -8.77
CA ALA A 176 -6.82 -11.58 -8.67
C ALA A 176 -6.94 -11.08 -7.22
N ILE A 177 -7.42 -9.83 -7.06
CA ILE A 177 -7.66 -9.21 -5.75
C ILE A 177 -8.76 -9.98 -5.00
N PRO A 178 -8.48 -10.57 -3.81
CA PRO A 178 -9.45 -11.37 -3.07
C PRO A 178 -10.62 -10.53 -2.53
N GLY A 179 -11.87 -10.97 -2.67
CA GLY A 179 -13.01 -10.26 -2.09
C GLY A 179 -13.43 -8.97 -2.80
N GLY A 180 -12.93 -8.73 -4.03
CA GLY A 180 -13.48 -7.71 -4.92
C GLY A 180 -14.89 -8.06 -5.40
N CYS A 181 -15.54 -7.10 -6.09
CA CYS A 181 -16.92 -7.24 -6.58
C CYS A 181 -17.13 -8.42 -7.56
N ASN A 182 -16.05 -9.05 -8.03
CA ASN A 182 -16.07 -10.31 -8.75
C ASN A 182 -15.82 -11.49 -7.80
N ARG A 183 -16.89 -12.09 -7.30
CA ARG A 183 -16.89 -13.48 -6.83
C ARG A 183 -16.56 -14.39 -8.01
N PHE A 184 -15.29 -14.62 -8.29
CA PHE A 184 -14.90 -15.85 -8.96
C PHE A 184 -14.50 -16.83 -7.89
N CYS A 185 -15.44 -17.73 -7.56
CA CYS A 185 -15.12 -19.03 -7.05
C CYS A 185 -13.98 -19.59 -7.90
N VAL A 186 -12.85 -19.92 -7.28
CA VAL A 186 -11.89 -20.82 -7.89
C VAL A 186 -12.60 -22.17 -7.97
N THR A 187 -13.17 -22.47 -9.13
CA THR A 187 -13.46 -23.85 -9.51
C THR A 187 -12.15 -24.60 -9.52
N ALA A 188 -12.02 -25.55 -8.61
CA ALA A 188 -11.04 -26.62 -8.69
C ALA A 188 -11.18 -27.31 -10.05
N ILE A 189 -10.05 -27.44 -10.76
CA ILE A 189 -9.84 -28.47 -11.78
C ILE A 189 -8.87 -29.47 -11.17
#